data_AF-A0A8T0F4X3-F1
#
_entry.id   AF-A0A8T0F4X3-F1
#
_cell.length_a   1.000
_cell.length_b   1.000
_cell.length_c   1.000
_cell.angle_alpha   90.00
_cell.angle_beta   90.00
_cell.angle_gamma   90.00
#
_symmetry.space_group_name_H-M   'P 1'
#
loop_
_entity.id
_entity.type
_entity.pdbx_description
1 polymer ?
#
loop_
_entity_poly.entity_id
_entity_poly.type
_entity_poly.pdbx_seq_one_letter_code
_entity_poly.pdbx_strand_id
1 'polypeptide(L)'
;MLNHLLPHVIKIQQAINKSNTPQQLNETTMILQDKITTACKNSYKIKKQPQILQPNWYTSELEIQKNRLKALRRRAQRSGENRPAQFLLLKRETAIYMKNVRQARNLGWKGFCSQAKNPYGKHYKAAFRNSVTPAQLILLKEKEATGGQLQIAN
;
A
#
# COMPACT_ATOMS: atom_id res chain seq x y z
N MET A 1 -26.43 10.54 4.26
CA MET A 1 -25.57 11.16 3.21
C MET A 1 -26.29 12.36 2.64
N LEU A 2 -27.49 12.15 2.09
CA LEU A 2 -28.37 13.20 1.58
C LEU A 2 -28.64 14.32 2.61
N ASN A 3 -28.98 13.97 3.85
CA ASN A 3 -29.28 14.97 4.90
C ASN A 3 -28.11 15.92 5.22
N HIS A 4 -26.87 15.48 5.03
CA HIS A 4 -25.68 16.32 5.28
C HIS A 4 -25.25 17.10 4.03
N LEU A 5 -25.67 16.69 2.83
CA LEU A 5 -25.33 17.35 1.57
C LEU A 5 -26.37 18.40 1.16
N LEU A 6 -27.66 18.11 1.34
CA LEU A 6 -28.78 18.98 0.94
C LEU A 6 -28.58 20.46 1.30
N PRO A 7 -28.13 20.83 2.52
CA PRO A 7 -27.95 22.24 2.91
C PRO A 7 -26.88 22.98 2.10
N HIS A 8 -25.97 22.25 1.45
CA HIS A 8 -24.85 22.81 0.70
C HIS A 8 -25.09 22.84 -0.82
N VAL A 9 -26.02 22.03 -1.34
CA VAL A 9 -26.27 21.89 -2.79
C VAL A 9 -26.64 23.22 -3.43
N ILE A 10 -27.54 23.99 -2.83
CA ILE A 10 -28.01 25.28 -3.38
C ILE A 10 -26.83 26.28 -3.47
N LYS A 11 -25.99 26.35 -2.44
CA LYS A 11 -24.83 27.24 -2.40
C LYS A 11 -23.79 26.88 -3.46
N ILE A 12 -23.56 25.58 -3.66
CA ILE A 12 -22.63 25.08 -4.67
C ILE A 12 -23.17 25.34 -6.08
N GLN A 13 -24.46 25.11 -6.31
CA GLN A 13 -25.10 25.41 -7.60
C GLN A 13 -24.97 26.90 -7.96
N GLN A 14 -25.18 27.78 -6.98
CA GLN A 14 -25.00 29.22 -7.16
C GLN A 14 -23.54 29.59 -7.46
N ALA A 15 -22.57 28.94 -6.83
CA ALA A 15 -21.15 29.18 -7.07
C ALA A 15 -20.71 28.72 -8.48
N ILE A 16 -21.23 27.58 -8.95
CA ILE A 16 -20.99 27.10 -10.32
C ILE A 16 -21.57 28.10 -11.33
N ASN A 17 -22.81 28.54 -11.15
CA ASN A 17 -23.46 29.48 -12.06
C ASN A 17 -22.78 30.86 -12.12
N LYS A 18 -22.04 31.24 -11.07
CA LYS A 18 -21.28 32.51 -11.00
C LYS A 18 -19.83 32.40 -11.44
N SER A 19 -19.34 31.17 -11.66
CA SER A 19 -17.94 30.94 -12.04
C SER A 19 -17.73 31.32 -13.50
N ASN A 20 -16.89 32.33 -13.74
CA ASN A 20 -16.57 32.80 -15.08
C ASN A 20 -15.14 32.41 -15.51
N THR A 21 -14.37 31.78 -14.63
CA THR A 21 -13.02 31.33 -14.91
C THR A 21 -12.82 29.84 -14.58
N PRO A 22 -11.91 29.14 -15.28
CA PRO A 22 -11.55 27.76 -14.97
C PRO A 22 -11.06 27.57 -13.53
N GLN A 23 -10.36 28.56 -12.97
CA GLN A 23 -9.84 28.53 -11.60
C GLN A 23 -10.98 28.51 -10.57
N GLN A 24 -11.96 29.40 -10.72
CA GLN A 24 -13.14 29.46 -9.83
C GLN A 24 -13.96 28.18 -9.89
N LEU A 25 -14.06 27.57 -11.08
CA LEU A 25 -14.74 26.29 -11.26
C LEU A 25 -14.00 25.16 -10.56
N ASN A 26 -12.67 25.13 -10.64
CA ASN A 26 -11.84 24.13 -9.97
C ASN A 26 -11.92 24.24 -8.44
N GLU A 27 -11.87 25.46 -7.90
CA GLU A 27 -12.07 25.74 -6.48
C GLU A 27 -13.46 25.28 -6.00
N THR A 28 -14.51 25.61 -6.76
CA THR A 28 -15.88 25.17 -6.46
C THR A 28 -16.00 23.65 -6.50
N THR A 29 -15.30 23.00 -7.43
CA THR A 29 -15.24 21.53 -7.53
C THR A 29 -14.53 20.91 -6.33
N MET A 30 -13.44 21.51 -5.85
CA MET A 30 -12.75 21.07 -4.63
C MET A 30 -13.66 21.17 -3.40
N ILE A 31 -14.39 22.28 -3.27
CA ILE A 31 -15.36 22.48 -2.17
C ILE A 31 -16.45 21.41 -2.22
N LEU A 32 -17.00 21.13 -3.41
CA LEU A 32 -18.01 20.07 -3.58
C LEU A 32 -17.47 18.69 -3.16
N GLN A 33 -16.26 18.34 -3.60
CA GLN A 33 -15.61 17.08 -3.24
C GLN A 33 -15.38 16.96 -1.72
N ASP A 34 -14.99 18.04 -1.05
CA ASP A 34 -14.84 18.08 0.41
C ASP A 34 -16.18 17.89 1.14
N LYS A 35 -17.24 18.55 0.69
CA LYS A 35 -18.58 18.40 1.28
C LYS A 35 -19.14 17.00 1.09
N ILE A 36 -18.94 16.38 -0.08
CA ILE A 36 -19.31 14.98 -0.32
C ILE A 36 -18.51 14.06 0.62
N THR A 37 -17.21 14.28 0.72
CA THR A 37 -16.32 13.52 1.61
C THR A 37 -16.78 13.59 3.06
N THR A 38 -17.08 14.79 3.55
CA THR A 38 -17.54 15.04 4.92
C THR A 38 -18.91 14.40 5.19
N ALA A 39 -19.86 14.56 4.27
CA ALA A 39 -21.17 13.94 4.38
C ALA A 39 -21.09 12.41 4.39
N CYS A 40 -20.20 11.83 3.58
CA CYS A 40 -19.91 10.40 3.60
C CYS A 40 -19.36 9.95 4.95
N LYS A 41 -18.36 10.65 5.50
CA LYS A 41 -17.78 10.35 6.84
C LYS A 41 -18.85 10.36 7.94
N ASN A 42 -19.78 11.30 7.90
CA ASN A 42 -20.84 11.43 8.91
C ASN A 42 -21.95 10.37 8.76
N SER A 43 -22.22 9.94 7.53
CA SER A 43 -23.34 9.04 7.24
C SER A 43 -22.97 7.57 7.37
N TYR A 44 -21.76 7.23 6.97
CA TYR A 44 -21.28 5.86 7.03
C TYR A 44 -20.48 5.70 8.32
N LYS A 45 -20.96 4.82 9.21
CA LYS A 45 -20.14 4.37 10.34
C LYS A 45 -18.88 3.74 9.77
N ILE A 46 -17.73 4.40 9.94
CA ILE A 46 -16.42 3.81 9.65
C ILE A 46 -16.22 2.71 10.69
N LYS A 47 -16.72 1.51 10.39
CA LYS A 47 -16.32 0.33 11.16
C LYS A 47 -14.82 0.22 10.99
N LYS A 48 -14.08 0.31 12.10
CA LYS A 48 -12.67 -0.11 12.16
C LYS A 48 -12.66 -1.61 11.88
N GLN A 49 -12.71 -1.98 10.61
CA GLN A 49 -12.48 -3.36 10.26
C GLN A 49 -11.02 -3.65 10.63
N PRO A 50 -10.76 -4.72 11.39
CA PRO A 50 -9.39 -5.13 11.63
C PRO A 50 -8.75 -5.29 10.26
N GLN A 51 -7.71 -4.49 10.00
CA GLN A 51 -6.94 -4.64 8.77
C GLN A 51 -6.51 -6.10 8.72
N ILE A 52 -6.78 -6.74 7.60
CA ILE A 52 -6.33 -8.12 7.42
C ILE A 52 -4.83 -8.01 7.23
N LEU A 53 -4.10 -8.24 8.32
CA LEU A 53 -2.65 -8.17 8.35
C LEU A 53 -2.13 -9.21 7.35
N GLN A 54 -1.23 -8.78 6.48
CA GLN A 54 -0.47 -9.71 5.66
C GLN A 54 0.27 -10.68 6.60
N PRO A 55 0.41 -11.96 6.22
CA PRO A 55 1.16 -12.90 7.04
C PRO A 55 2.56 -12.36 7.32
N ASN A 56 2.95 -12.32 8.60
CA ASN A 56 4.31 -11.97 8.98
C ASN A 56 5.24 -13.15 8.64
N TRP A 57 5.67 -13.20 7.38
CA TRP A 57 6.61 -14.21 6.89
C TRP A 57 8.08 -13.85 7.19
N TYR A 58 8.34 -12.64 7.70
CA TYR A 58 9.68 -12.17 7.98
C TYR A 58 10.13 -12.61 9.37
N THR A 59 11.27 -13.28 9.44
CA THR A 59 11.78 -13.87 10.69
C THR A 59 13.09 -13.20 11.13
N SER A 60 13.44 -13.36 12.40
CA SER A 60 14.74 -12.95 12.93
C SER A 60 15.90 -13.59 12.17
N GLU A 61 15.75 -14.84 11.73
CA GLU A 61 16.74 -15.56 10.93
C GLU A 61 17.00 -14.87 9.58
N LEU A 62 15.97 -14.41 8.87
CA LEU A 62 16.14 -13.65 7.63
C LEU A 62 16.83 -12.31 7.87
N GLU A 63 16.52 -11.63 8.98
CA GLU A 63 17.20 -10.39 9.35
C GLU A 63 18.69 -10.62 9.68
N ILE A 64 19.02 -11.70 10.39
CA ILE A 64 20.39 -12.12 10.65
C ILE A 64 21.13 -12.38 9.34
N GLN A 65 20.54 -13.16 8.42
CA GLN A 65 21.13 -13.45 7.10
C GLN A 65 21.35 -12.18 6.28
N LYS A 66 20.37 -11.27 6.24
CA LYS A 66 20.50 -9.96 5.59
C LYS A 66 21.65 -9.14 6.17
N ASN A 67 21.82 -9.14 7.49
CA ASN A 67 22.92 -8.41 8.13
C ASN A 67 24.28 -9.08 7.87
N ARG A 68 24.35 -10.42 7.78
CA ARG A 68 25.53 -11.14 7.30
C ARG A 68 25.90 -10.75 5.87
N LEU A 69 24.92 -10.64 4.97
CA LEU A 69 25.15 -10.17 3.59
C LEU A 69 25.70 -8.74 3.53
N LYS A 70 25.16 -7.83 4.35
CA LYS A 70 25.71 -6.46 4.47
C LYS A 70 27.17 -6.49 4.91
N ALA A 71 27.51 -7.32 5.89
CA ALA A 71 28.90 -7.48 6.35
C ALA A 71 29.81 -8.08 5.26
N LEU A 72 29.34 -9.10 4.53
CA LEU A 72 30.06 -9.68 3.39
C LEU A 72 30.30 -8.66 2.28
N ARG A 73 29.31 -7.85 1.95
CA ARG A 73 29.45 -6.77 0.96
C ARG A 73 30.51 -5.76 1.40
N ARG A 74 30.51 -5.33 2.66
CA ARG A 74 31.55 -4.43 3.20
C ARG A 74 32.94 -5.04 3.12
N ARG A 75 33.09 -6.33 3.43
CA ARG A 75 34.36 -7.05 3.31
C ARG A 75 34.82 -7.12 1.86
N ALA A 76 33.97 -7.57 0.94
CA ALA A 76 34.28 -7.66 -0.49
C ALA A 76 34.74 -6.33 -1.09
N GLN A 77 34.14 -5.22 -0.66
CA GLN A 77 34.54 -3.87 -1.09
C GLN A 77 35.95 -3.47 -0.64
N ARG A 78 36.43 -3.98 0.51
CA ARG A 78 37.74 -3.66 1.10
C ARG A 78 38.83 -4.69 0.76
N SER A 79 38.54 -5.69 -0.06
CA SER A 79 39.38 -6.88 -0.23
C SER A 79 40.55 -6.75 -1.22
N GLY A 80 40.88 -5.53 -1.69
CA GLY A 80 42.01 -5.30 -2.60
C GLY A 80 42.02 -6.26 -3.80
N GLU A 81 43.12 -6.98 -3.99
CA GLU A 81 43.30 -7.98 -5.06
C GLU A 81 42.34 -9.18 -4.96
N ASN A 82 41.94 -9.58 -3.74
CA ASN A 82 41.00 -10.69 -3.50
C ASN A 82 39.53 -10.31 -3.74
N ARG A 83 39.27 -9.11 -4.27
CA ARG A 83 37.93 -8.59 -4.55
C ARG A 83 37.07 -9.55 -5.41
N PRO A 84 37.54 -10.12 -6.53
CA PRO A 84 36.71 -11.00 -7.35
C PRO A 84 36.20 -12.25 -6.60
N ALA A 85 37.07 -12.91 -5.83
CA ALA A 85 36.70 -14.09 -5.05
C ALA A 85 35.66 -13.78 -3.96
N GLN A 86 35.79 -12.62 -3.31
CA GLN A 86 34.86 -12.18 -2.26
C GLN A 86 33.48 -11.80 -2.84
N PHE A 87 33.44 -11.21 -4.03
CA PHE A 87 32.19 -10.96 -4.73
C PHE A 87 31.52 -12.25 -5.23
N LEU A 88 32.29 -13.28 -5.60
CA LEU A 88 31.74 -14.60 -5.93
C LEU A 88 31.06 -15.24 -4.71
N LEU A 89 31.71 -15.19 -3.54
CA LEU A 89 31.11 -15.63 -2.27
C LEU A 89 29.84 -14.85 -1.95
N LEU A 90 29.87 -13.52 -2.04
CA LEU A 90 28.70 -12.67 -1.83
C LEU A 90 27.54 -13.05 -2.77
N LYS A 91 27.83 -13.37 -4.03
CA LYS A 91 26.82 -13.77 -5.02
C LYS A 91 26.17 -15.09 -4.64
N ARG A 92 26.95 -16.08 -4.20
CA ARG A 92 26.45 -17.38 -3.69
C ARG A 92 25.54 -17.18 -2.46
N GLU A 93 26.02 -16.44 -1.46
CA GLU A 93 25.26 -16.18 -0.23
C GLU A 93 23.96 -15.40 -0.51
N THR A 94 24.01 -14.44 -1.44
CA THR A 94 22.82 -13.69 -1.85
C THR A 94 21.80 -14.60 -2.53
N ALA A 95 22.23 -15.55 -3.35
CA ALA A 95 21.34 -16.52 -3.99
C ALA A 95 20.64 -17.41 -2.95
N ILE A 96 21.37 -17.89 -1.94
CA ILE A 96 20.82 -18.67 -0.83
C ILE A 96 19.79 -17.86 -0.04
N TYR A 97 20.15 -16.62 0.34
CA TYR A 97 19.22 -15.73 1.03
C TYR A 97 17.95 -15.48 0.22
N MET A 98 18.06 -15.21 -1.07
CA MET A 98 16.89 -14.98 -1.93
C MET A 98 16.01 -16.24 -2.03
N LYS A 99 16.60 -17.44 -2.08
CA LYS A 99 15.86 -18.70 -1.99
C LYS A 99 15.10 -18.80 -0.67
N ASN A 100 15.75 -18.52 0.45
CA ASN A 100 15.13 -18.55 1.78
C ASN A 100 13.99 -17.54 1.91
N VAL A 101 14.16 -16.32 1.39
CA VAL A 101 13.11 -15.29 1.36
C VAL A 101 11.90 -15.75 0.56
N ARG A 102 12.11 -16.32 -0.64
CA ARG A 102 11.00 -16.86 -1.45
C ARG A 102 10.27 -17.98 -0.72
N GLN A 103 11.00 -18.90 -0.10
CA GLN A 103 10.42 -20.02 0.64
C GLN A 103 9.62 -19.54 1.86
N ALA A 104 10.17 -18.65 2.67
CA ALA A 104 9.49 -18.07 3.83
C ALA A 104 8.21 -17.32 3.40
N ARG A 105 8.28 -16.52 2.34
CA ARG A 105 7.10 -15.85 1.78
C ARG A 105 6.03 -16.85 1.34
N ASN A 106 6.41 -17.88 0.59
CA ASN A 106 5.48 -18.91 0.13
C ASN A 106 4.85 -19.67 1.29
N LEU A 107 5.63 -20.04 2.30
CA LEU A 107 5.12 -20.72 3.50
C LEU A 107 4.19 -19.81 4.32
N GLY A 108 4.54 -18.54 4.48
CA GLY A 108 3.69 -17.56 5.16
C GLY A 108 2.33 -17.39 4.48
N TRP A 109 2.31 -17.27 3.14
CA TRP A 109 1.07 -17.21 2.38
C TRP A 109 0.31 -18.54 2.37
N LYS A 110 1.01 -19.67 2.25
CA LYS A 110 0.39 -20.99 2.33
C LYS A 110 -0.31 -21.19 3.66
N GLY A 111 0.37 -20.89 4.78
CA GLY A 111 -0.22 -20.98 6.13
C GLY A 111 -1.41 -20.04 6.31
N PHE A 112 -1.28 -18.80 5.84
CA PHE A 112 -2.36 -17.82 5.87
C PHE A 112 -3.60 -18.29 5.09
N CYS A 113 -3.43 -18.74 3.85
CA CYS A 113 -4.54 -19.23 3.03
C CYS A 113 -5.11 -20.57 3.55
N SER A 114 -4.31 -21.42 4.18
CA SER A 114 -4.79 -22.69 4.75
C SER A 114 -5.74 -22.49 5.93
N GLN A 115 -5.66 -21.36 6.63
CA GLN A 115 -6.59 -21.00 7.71
C GLN A 115 -7.93 -20.43 7.19
N ALA A 116 -8.11 -20.35 5.87
CA ALA A 116 -9.32 -19.82 5.27
C ALA A 116 -10.47 -20.81 5.33
N LYS A 117 -11.50 -20.49 6.13
CA LYS A 117 -12.79 -21.19 6.08
C LYS A 117 -13.63 -20.83 4.83
N ASN A 118 -13.45 -19.63 4.29
CA ASN A 118 -14.14 -19.16 3.11
C ASN A 118 -13.10 -18.77 2.04
N PRO A 119 -13.12 -19.40 0.84
CA PRO A 119 -12.17 -19.15 -0.24
C PRO A 119 -12.21 -17.72 -0.77
N TYR A 120 -13.34 -17.01 -0.64
CA TYR A 120 -13.51 -15.59 -1.02
C TYR A 120 -13.57 -14.65 0.19
N GLY A 121 -13.21 -15.15 1.37
CA GLY A 121 -13.26 -14.42 2.63
C GLY A 121 -12.10 -13.43 2.81
N LYS A 122 -11.73 -13.21 4.07
CA LYS A 122 -10.66 -12.28 4.45
C LYS A 122 -9.32 -12.56 3.73
N HIS A 123 -8.93 -13.82 3.59
CA HIS A 123 -7.64 -14.18 3.00
C HIS A 123 -7.54 -13.80 1.52
N TYR A 124 -8.61 -14.01 0.76
CA TYR A 124 -8.74 -13.56 -0.63
C TYR A 124 -8.69 -12.04 -0.73
N LYS A 125 -9.50 -11.32 0.05
CA LYS A 125 -9.51 -9.85 0.02
C LYS A 125 -8.16 -9.22 0.40
N ALA A 126 -7.40 -9.85 1.29
CA ALA A 126 -6.06 -9.42 1.68
C ALA A 126 -5.01 -9.64 0.58
N ALA A 127 -5.10 -10.73 -0.16
CA ALA A 127 -4.21 -11.02 -1.29
C ALA A 127 -4.40 -10.03 -2.45
N PHE A 128 -5.65 -9.64 -2.72
CA PHE A 128 -5.99 -8.77 -3.85
C PHE A 128 -6.12 -7.27 -3.53
N ARG A 129 -5.72 -6.83 -2.32
CA ARG A 129 -5.75 -5.41 -1.89
C ARG A 129 -7.10 -4.69 -2.07
N ASN A 130 -8.23 -5.42 -2.11
CA ASN A 130 -9.56 -4.81 -2.08
C ASN A 130 -9.95 -4.31 -0.67
N SER A 131 -8.97 -4.13 0.22
CA SER A 131 -9.15 -3.62 1.58
C SER A 131 -9.21 -2.09 1.63
N VAL A 132 -9.16 -1.38 0.49
CA VAL A 132 -9.41 0.06 0.46
C VAL A 132 -10.92 0.25 0.61
N THR A 133 -11.35 0.50 1.84
CA THR A 133 -12.71 0.92 2.10
C THR A 133 -12.98 2.26 1.40
N PRO A 134 -14.22 2.59 1.02
CA PRO A 134 -14.54 3.88 0.44
C PRO A 134 -14.03 5.08 1.26
N ALA A 135 -13.95 4.93 2.59
CA ALA A 135 -13.38 5.93 3.50
C ALA A 135 -11.86 6.12 3.35
N GLN A 136 -11.13 5.11 2.89
CA GLN A 136 -9.67 5.16 2.66
C GLN A 136 -9.30 5.72 1.28
N LEU A 137 -10.26 5.87 0.35
CA LEU A 137 -10.04 6.57 -0.93
C LEU A 137 -9.61 8.02 -0.71
N ILE A 138 -10.10 8.65 0.36
CA ILE A 138 -9.74 10.02 0.74
C ILE A 138 -8.28 10.09 1.21
N LEU A 139 -7.82 9.09 1.99
CA LEU A 139 -6.42 8.96 2.43
C LEU A 139 -5.44 8.70 1.27
N LEU A 140 -5.92 8.13 0.16
CA LEU A 140 -5.13 7.94 -1.06
C LEU A 140 -5.03 9.21 -1.91
N LYS A 141 -5.93 10.18 -1.72
CA LYS A 141 -5.87 11.49 -2.40
C LYS A 141 -4.78 12.40 -1.80
N GLU A 142 -4.49 12.25 -0.51
CA GLU A 142 -3.50 13.04 0.22
C GLU A 142 -2.07 12.50 0.07
N LYS A 143 -1.91 11.20 -0.22
CA LYS A 143 -0.62 10.65 -0.62
C LYS A 143 -0.49 10.88 -2.11
N GLU A 144 0.53 11.62 -2.55
CA GLU A 144 0.93 11.58 -3.96
C GLU A 144 0.96 10.13 -4.40
N ALA A 145 0.27 9.81 -5.49
CA ALA A 145 0.09 8.45 -5.97
C ALA A 145 1.40 7.90 -6.52
N THR A 146 2.38 7.64 -5.65
CA THR A 146 3.56 6.86 -5.99
C THR A 146 3.16 5.39 -5.90
N GLY A 147 2.89 4.77 -7.05
CA GLY A 147 2.60 3.33 -7.16
C GLY A 147 1.15 2.96 -7.54
N GLY A 148 0.51 3.72 -8.42
CA GLY A 148 -0.70 3.24 -9.12
C GLY A 148 -0.42 1.96 -9.93
N GLN A 149 -1.43 1.12 -10.15
CA GLN A 149 -1.33 -0.16 -10.88
C GLN A 149 -0.70 0.00 -12.29
N LEU A 150 -0.82 1.18 -12.90
CA LEU A 150 -0.21 1.54 -14.18
C LEU A 150 1.32 1.65 -14.13
N GLN A 151 1.93 1.92 -12.96
CA GLN A 151 3.39 1.96 -12.80
C GLN A 151 4.02 0.57 -12.59
N ILE A 152 3.21 -0.48 -12.37
CA ILE A 152 3.70 -1.86 -12.20
C ILE A 152 3.75 -2.60 -13.56
N ALA A 153 3.12 -2.03 -14.59
CA ALA A 153 3.01 -2.65 -15.92
C ALA A 153 4.04 -2.14 -16.94
N ASN A 154 4.98 -1.28 -16.55
CA ASN A 154 6.12 -0.86 -17.36
C ASN A 154 7.44 -1.32 -16.72
#